data_AF-A0A254UIY6-F1
#
_entry.id   AF-A0A254UIY6-F1
#
_cell.length_a   1.000
_cell.length_b   1.000
_cell.length_c   1.000
_cell.angle_alpha   90.00
_cell.angle_beta   90.00
_cell.angle_gamma   90.00
#
_symmetry.space_group_name_H-M   'P 1'
#
loop_
_entity.id
_entity.type
_entity.pdbx_description
1 polymer ?
#
loop_
_entity_poly.entity_id
_entity_poly.type
_entity_poly.pdbx_seq_one_letter_code
_entity_poly.pdbx_strand_id
1 'polypeptide(L)'
;MTRSLAPILSLGLAALVVAALPSVALAQTPSTNPSGDTPFSSMAIARDEADTCRVPKPPADLAETAYLRNGYRAILRILIAEETLASESCTCLLDQFPWDQALDALPRFQTSDNPRLPFKVLDLYAQADALEAQIAEACEE
;
A
#
# COMPACT_ATOMS: atom_id res chain seq x y z
N MET A 1 -52.95 -67.55 2.36
CA MET A 1 -54.05 -66.95 3.14
C MET A 1 -53.59 -65.61 3.69
N THR A 2 -54.43 -64.61 3.49
CA THR A 2 -54.34 -63.20 3.89
C THR A 2 -53.95 -62.96 5.35
N ARG A 3 -53.18 -61.90 5.61
CA ARG A 3 -53.65 -60.76 6.43
C ARG A 3 -52.71 -59.55 6.29
N SER A 4 -53.30 -58.48 5.75
CA SER A 4 -52.87 -57.08 5.86
C SER A 4 -52.82 -56.67 7.34
N LEU A 5 -51.93 -55.71 7.69
CA LEU A 5 -52.09 -54.77 8.81
C LEU A 5 -50.99 -53.68 8.70
N ALA A 6 -51.22 -52.70 7.84
CA ALA A 6 -50.90 -51.31 8.19
C ALA A 6 -51.77 -51.00 9.44
N PRO A 7 -51.21 -50.73 10.63
CA PRO A 7 -50.69 -49.39 10.92
C PRO A 7 -49.73 -49.36 12.15
N ILE A 8 -48.49 -49.82 12.06
CA ILE A 8 -47.54 -49.71 13.21
C ILE A 8 -46.30 -48.88 12.84
N LEU A 9 -46.21 -48.42 11.59
CA LEU A 9 -45.20 -47.45 11.15
C LEU A 9 -45.56 -45.98 11.49
N SER A 10 -46.66 -45.72 12.22
CA SER A 10 -47.11 -44.35 12.54
C SER A 10 -46.77 -43.85 13.95
N LEU A 11 -46.06 -44.62 14.77
CA LEU A 11 -45.68 -44.18 16.14
C LEU A 11 -44.17 -44.04 16.38
N GLY A 12 -43.33 -44.45 15.42
CA GLY A 12 -41.87 -44.27 15.50
C GLY A 12 -41.33 -42.96 14.90
N LEU A 13 -42.12 -42.27 14.07
CA LEU A 13 -41.65 -41.08 13.33
C LEU A 13 -42.12 -39.74 13.90
N ALA A 14 -42.95 -39.72 14.95
CA ALA A 14 -43.46 -38.49 15.56
C ALA A 14 -42.57 -37.94 16.70
N ALA A 15 -41.55 -38.68 17.14
CA ALA A 15 -40.68 -38.27 18.25
C ALA A 15 -39.35 -37.63 17.81
N LEU A 16 -39.09 -37.48 16.50
CA LEU A 16 -37.81 -36.98 15.98
C LEU A 16 -37.94 -35.76 15.04
N VAL A 17 -39.08 -35.06 15.08
CA VAL A 17 -39.33 -33.83 14.29
C VAL A 17 -39.53 -32.59 15.19
N VAL A 18 -39.49 -32.73 16.52
CA VAL A 18 -39.67 -31.61 17.47
C VAL A 18 -38.35 -31.07 18.04
N ALA A 19 -37.20 -31.60 17.63
CA ALA A 19 -35.88 -31.18 18.17
C ALA A 19 -34.99 -30.42 17.18
N ALA A 20 -35.52 -29.96 16.04
CA ALA A 20 -34.79 -29.16 15.07
C ALA A 20 -35.55 -27.85 14.76
N LEU A 21 -35.92 -27.12 15.82
CA LEU A 21 -36.11 -25.69 15.68
C LEU A 21 -34.72 -25.08 15.49
N PRO A 22 -34.39 -24.47 14.34
CA PRO A 22 -33.27 -23.56 14.32
C PRO A 22 -33.71 -22.39 15.21
N SER A 23 -33.08 -22.26 16.36
CA SER A 23 -33.05 -21.00 17.07
C SER A 23 -32.43 -19.99 16.09
N VAL A 24 -33.27 -19.33 15.30
CA VAL A 24 -32.88 -18.14 14.56
C VAL A 24 -32.67 -17.08 15.63
N ALA A 25 -31.49 -17.12 16.25
CA ALA A 25 -30.96 -15.98 16.95
C ALA A 25 -30.98 -14.87 15.90
N LEU A 26 -31.83 -13.87 16.13
CA LEU A 26 -31.77 -12.60 15.43
C LEU A 26 -30.33 -12.12 15.53
N ALA A 27 -29.56 -12.33 14.46
CA ALA A 27 -28.30 -11.64 14.28
C ALA A 27 -28.67 -10.16 14.17
N GLN A 28 -28.58 -9.47 15.30
CA GLN A 28 -28.59 -8.02 15.29
C GLN A 28 -27.38 -7.63 14.44
N THR A 29 -27.62 -7.21 13.21
CA THR A 29 -26.60 -6.51 12.44
C THR A 29 -26.17 -5.33 13.30
N PRO A 30 -24.90 -5.21 13.69
CA PRO A 30 -24.43 -4.00 14.34
C PRO A 30 -24.71 -2.86 13.38
N SER A 31 -25.74 -2.07 13.66
CA SER A 31 -25.96 -0.81 12.97
C SER A 31 -24.89 0.12 13.50
N THR A 32 -23.76 0.20 12.81
CA THR A 32 -22.86 1.33 12.95
C THR A 32 -23.63 2.53 12.42
N ASN A 33 -24.24 3.31 13.31
CA ASN A 33 -24.55 4.69 12.96
C ASN A 33 -23.24 5.31 12.47
N PRO A 34 -23.19 5.98 11.31
CA PRO A 34 -21.99 6.71 10.94
C PRO A 34 -21.72 7.68 12.09
N SER A 35 -20.57 7.53 12.76
CA SER A 35 -20.08 8.55 13.68
C SER A 35 -20.04 9.83 12.87
N GLY A 36 -20.99 10.74 13.16
CA GLY A 36 -21.20 11.93 12.36
C GLY A 36 -19.94 12.77 12.28
N ASP A 37 -19.71 13.40 11.13
CA ASP A 37 -18.85 14.54 10.77
C ASP A 37 -17.59 14.86 11.60
N THR A 38 -17.05 13.94 12.40
CA THR A 38 -15.74 14.12 13.02
C THR A 38 -14.73 14.03 11.88
N PRO A 39 -14.08 15.13 11.49
CA PRO A 39 -13.06 15.07 10.47
C PRO A 39 -11.97 14.12 10.97
N PHE A 40 -11.38 13.34 10.06
CA PHE A 40 -10.17 12.60 10.39
C PHE A 40 -9.09 13.59 10.82
N SER A 41 -8.86 13.67 12.14
CA SER A 41 -7.74 14.43 12.69
C SER A 41 -6.48 13.63 12.41
N SER A 42 -5.69 14.09 11.43
CA SER A 42 -4.37 13.50 11.17
C SER A 42 -3.44 13.84 12.32
N MET A 43 -2.84 12.83 12.97
CA MET A 43 -1.74 13.06 13.89
C MET A 43 -0.54 13.59 13.10
N ALA A 44 -0.18 14.85 13.28
CA ALA A 44 1.06 15.39 12.76
C ALA A 44 2.22 14.75 13.54
N ILE A 45 3.01 13.91 12.87
CA ILE A 45 4.25 13.36 13.41
C ILE A 45 5.31 14.45 13.28
N ALA A 46 5.98 14.81 14.38
CA ALA A 46 7.12 15.73 14.34
C ALA A 46 8.20 15.16 13.43
N ARG A 47 8.72 15.99 12.53
CA ARG A 47 9.65 15.58 11.48
C ARG A 47 11.07 15.66 12.04
N ASP A 48 11.78 14.53 12.10
CA ASP A 48 13.18 14.48 12.57
C ASP A 48 14.12 15.20 11.57
N GLU A 49 15.32 15.61 11.99
CA GLU A 49 16.28 16.29 11.09
C GLU A 49 16.67 15.42 9.88
N ALA A 50 16.83 14.10 10.05
CA ALA A 50 17.03 13.15 8.95
C ALA A 50 15.88 13.19 7.92
N ASP A 51 14.72 13.64 8.36
CA ASP A 51 13.50 13.69 7.58
C ASP A 51 13.41 15.00 6.76
N THR A 52 14.33 15.96 6.98
CA THR A 52 14.53 17.16 6.14
C THR A 52 15.19 16.84 4.81
N CYS A 53 16.07 15.84 4.75
CA CYS A 53 16.71 15.43 3.50
C CYS A 53 15.90 14.42 2.68
N ARG A 54 14.76 13.97 3.20
CA ARG A 54 13.93 13.01 2.51
C ARG A 54 13.18 13.66 1.35
N VAL A 55 13.32 13.08 0.15
CA VAL A 55 12.60 13.54 -1.05
C VAL A 55 11.10 13.70 -0.76
N PRO A 56 10.51 14.89 -1.02
CA PRO A 56 9.14 15.18 -0.66
C PRO A 56 8.13 14.38 -1.50
N LYS A 57 6.84 14.55 -1.19
CA LYS A 57 5.76 14.07 -2.06
C LYS A 57 5.82 14.82 -3.40
N PRO A 58 5.71 14.13 -4.55
CA PRO A 58 5.72 14.78 -5.86
C PRO A 58 4.53 15.73 -6.02
N PRO A 59 4.72 16.89 -6.69
CA PRO A 59 3.63 17.79 -7.09
C PRO A 59 2.55 17.05 -7.88
N ALA A 60 1.29 17.41 -7.68
CA ALA A 60 0.16 16.72 -8.32
C ALA A 60 0.15 16.89 -9.86
N ASP A 61 0.69 18.00 -10.33
CA ASP A 61 0.82 18.41 -11.73
C ASP A 61 2.11 17.88 -12.40
N LEU A 62 3.02 17.26 -11.65
CA LEU A 62 4.26 16.69 -12.21
C LEU A 62 3.99 15.63 -13.29
N ALA A 63 2.96 14.80 -13.10
CA ALA A 63 2.55 13.79 -14.06
C ALA A 63 1.08 13.39 -13.86
N GLU A 64 0.45 12.90 -14.94
CA GLU A 64 -0.98 12.55 -14.97
C GLU A 64 -1.39 11.55 -13.88
N THR A 65 -0.59 10.51 -13.66
CA THR A 65 -0.93 9.42 -12.75
C THR A 65 -0.05 9.38 -11.51
N ALA A 66 -0.60 8.88 -10.40
CA ALA A 66 0.17 8.64 -9.18
C ALA A 66 1.31 7.64 -9.42
N TYR A 67 1.12 6.68 -10.33
CA TYR A 67 2.16 5.73 -10.72
C TYR A 67 3.40 6.42 -11.28
N LEU A 68 3.20 7.31 -12.26
CA LEU A 68 4.30 8.07 -12.86
C LEU A 68 4.98 8.97 -11.82
N ARG A 69 4.20 9.72 -11.05
CA ARG A 69 4.73 10.58 -9.97
C ARG A 69 5.54 9.80 -8.93
N ASN A 70 5.08 8.61 -8.54
CA ASN A 70 5.80 7.75 -7.60
C ASN A 70 7.10 7.21 -8.19
N GLY A 71 7.11 6.90 -9.49
CA GLY A 71 8.32 6.53 -10.21
C GLY A 71 9.33 7.67 -10.30
N TYR A 72 8.90 8.88 -10.65
CA TYR A 72 9.77 10.06 -10.65
C TYR A 72 10.34 10.37 -9.26
N ARG A 73 9.55 10.16 -8.19
CA ARG A 73 10.07 10.25 -6.81
C ARG A 73 11.18 9.24 -6.55
N ALA A 74 11.02 7.99 -7.00
CA ALA A 74 12.07 6.99 -6.84
C ALA A 74 13.32 7.32 -7.67
N ILE A 75 13.15 7.77 -8.91
CA ILE A 75 14.26 8.23 -9.77
C ILE A 75 15.01 9.38 -9.08
N LEU A 76 14.31 10.38 -8.55
CA LEU A 76 14.95 11.51 -7.86
C LEU A 76 15.77 11.06 -6.65
N ARG A 77 15.25 10.11 -5.87
CA ARG A 77 16.01 9.48 -4.76
C ARG A 77 17.27 8.81 -5.25
N ILE A 78 17.19 8.04 -6.34
CA ILE A 78 18.35 7.36 -6.94
C ILE A 78 19.39 8.40 -7.39
N LEU A 79 18.99 9.46 -8.09
CA LEU A 79 19.90 10.50 -8.57
C LEU A 79 20.64 11.20 -7.43
N ILE A 80 19.91 11.60 -6.39
CA ILE A 80 20.50 12.21 -5.19
C ILE A 80 21.48 11.22 -4.55
N ALA A 81 21.08 9.97 -4.36
CA ALA A 81 21.91 8.98 -3.68
C ALA A 81 23.17 8.62 -4.48
N GLU A 82 23.07 8.51 -5.80
CA GLU A 82 24.22 8.34 -6.69
C GLU A 82 25.20 9.52 -6.57
N GLU A 83 24.71 10.75 -6.54
CA GLU A 83 25.56 11.94 -6.36
C GLU A 83 26.18 12.01 -4.97
N THR A 84 25.42 11.68 -3.92
CA THR A 84 25.92 11.61 -2.54
C THR A 84 27.10 10.64 -2.44
N LEU A 85 26.97 9.44 -3.02
CA LEU A 85 28.03 8.44 -3.05
C LEU A 85 29.21 8.87 -3.94
N ALA A 86 28.95 9.45 -5.12
CA ALA A 86 29.99 9.88 -6.05
C ALA A 86 30.82 11.06 -5.54
N SER A 87 30.19 11.96 -4.77
CA SER A 87 30.83 13.12 -4.14
C SER A 87 31.40 12.82 -2.74
N GLU A 88 31.22 11.59 -2.23
CA GLU A 88 31.56 11.19 -0.86
C GLU A 88 31.01 12.18 0.20
N SER A 89 29.84 12.74 -0.09
CA SER A 89 29.22 13.77 0.74
C SER A 89 28.27 13.14 1.73
N CYS A 90 28.34 13.55 3.00
CA CYS A 90 27.32 13.20 4.00
C CYS A 90 26.34 14.36 4.26
N THR A 91 26.32 15.35 3.37
CA THR A 91 25.43 16.50 3.46
C THR A 91 24.17 16.30 2.63
N CYS A 92 23.10 17.01 2.99
CA CYS A 92 21.87 16.94 2.22
C CYS A 92 22.01 17.65 0.86
N LEU A 93 21.80 16.91 -0.23
CA LEU A 93 21.87 17.44 -1.59
C LEU A 93 20.50 17.75 -2.21
N LEU A 94 19.40 17.55 -1.47
CA LEU A 94 18.03 17.63 -2.00
C LEU A 94 17.74 18.93 -2.78
N ASP A 95 18.24 20.08 -2.32
CA ASP A 95 18.01 21.38 -2.95
C ASP A 95 18.68 21.53 -4.34
N GLN A 96 19.58 20.63 -4.70
CA GLN A 96 20.30 20.62 -5.98
C GLN A 96 19.57 19.77 -7.05
N PHE A 97 18.52 19.05 -6.66
CA PHE A 97 17.83 18.07 -7.50
C PHE A 97 16.34 18.45 -7.68
N PRO A 98 16.02 19.33 -8.64
CA PRO A 98 14.64 19.62 -9.02
C PRO A 98 13.99 18.42 -9.71
N TRP A 99 12.66 18.38 -9.71
CA TRP A 99 11.87 17.30 -10.32
C TRP A 99 12.16 17.07 -11.81
N ASP A 100 12.53 18.12 -12.55
CA ASP A 100 12.85 18.02 -13.97
C ASP A 100 14.04 17.09 -14.25
N GLN A 101 15.01 16.99 -13.33
CA GLN A 101 16.11 16.02 -13.48
C GLN A 101 15.62 14.57 -13.46
N ALA A 102 14.58 14.26 -12.67
CA ALA A 102 13.98 12.93 -12.68
C ALA A 102 13.19 12.64 -13.97
N LEU A 103 12.60 13.68 -14.59
CA LEU A 103 11.95 13.56 -15.90
C LEU A 103 13.00 13.29 -16.99
N ASP A 104 14.07 14.07 -17.00
CA ASP A 104 15.17 13.95 -17.97
C ASP A 104 15.92 12.61 -17.85
N ALA A 105 16.01 12.08 -16.63
CA ALA A 105 16.64 10.78 -16.37
C ALA A 105 15.75 9.57 -16.70
N LEU A 106 14.46 9.75 -17.02
CA LEU A 106 13.54 8.64 -17.29
C LEU A 106 14.10 7.59 -18.25
N PRO A 107 14.75 7.93 -19.38
CA PRO A 107 15.25 6.94 -20.34
C PRO A 107 16.24 5.93 -19.73
N ARG A 108 16.99 6.31 -18.67
CA ARG A 108 17.91 5.41 -17.95
C ARG A 108 17.19 4.28 -17.23
N PHE A 109 15.95 4.52 -16.83
CA PHE A 109 15.14 3.65 -15.98
C PHE A 109 13.99 2.99 -16.74
N GLN A 110 13.84 3.29 -18.02
CA GLN A 110 12.78 2.77 -18.85
C GLN A 110 12.96 1.27 -19.11
N THR A 111 11.94 0.50 -18.80
CA THR A 111 11.85 -0.95 -19.01
C THR A 111 10.81 -1.34 -20.07
N SER A 112 10.05 -0.36 -20.55
CA SER A 112 8.87 -0.55 -21.41
C SER A 112 8.58 0.71 -22.22
N ASP A 113 8.15 0.53 -23.47
CA ASP A 113 7.74 1.62 -24.36
C ASP A 113 6.31 2.12 -24.07
N ASN A 114 5.59 1.49 -23.12
CA ASN A 114 4.26 1.96 -22.73
C ASN A 114 4.38 3.27 -21.93
N PRO A 115 3.87 4.41 -22.44
CA PRO A 115 4.01 5.70 -21.77
C PRO A 115 3.29 5.77 -20.41
N ARG A 116 2.32 4.87 -20.15
CA ARG A 116 1.63 4.78 -18.85
C ARG A 116 2.34 3.87 -17.85
N LEU A 117 3.21 2.98 -18.33
CA LEU A 117 3.97 2.02 -17.52
C LEU A 117 5.43 1.92 -18.04
N PRO A 118 6.20 3.02 -18.00
CA PRO A 118 7.53 3.05 -18.60
C PRO A 118 8.59 2.30 -17.76
N PHE A 119 8.41 2.19 -16.45
CA PHE A 119 9.39 1.61 -15.51
C PHE A 119 8.69 0.73 -14.47
N LYS A 120 9.43 -0.14 -13.76
CA LYS A 120 8.88 -0.88 -12.62
C LYS A 120 9.11 -0.08 -11.33
N VAL A 121 8.06 0.60 -10.85
CA VAL A 121 8.15 1.49 -9.68
C VAL A 121 8.74 0.80 -8.45
N LEU A 122 8.35 -0.45 -8.17
CA LEU A 122 8.87 -1.19 -7.01
C LEU A 122 10.37 -1.47 -7.11
N ASP A 123 10.88 -1.77 -8.32
CA ASP A 123 12.29 -2.01 -8.55
C ASP A 123 13.10 -0.72 -8.34
N LEU A 124 12.55 0.44 -8.77
CA LEU A 124 13.17 1.75 -8.50
C LEU A 124 13.22 2.08 -7.01
N TYR A 125 12.16 1.77 -6.26
CA TYR A 125 12.16 1.95 -4.81
C TYR A 125 13.20 1.07 -4.13
N ALA A 126 13.29 -0.21 -4.52
CA ALA A 126 14.29 -1.12 -3.99
C ALA A 126 15.72 -0.64 -4.29
N GLN A 127 15.96 -0.11 -5.50
CA GLN A 127 17.25 0.48 -5.86
C GLN A 127 17.57 1.73 -5.03
N ALA A 128 16.62 2.66 -4.88
CA ALA A 128 16.78 3.84 -4.05
C ALA A 128 17.12 3.47 -2.59
N ASP A 129 16.36 2.54 -2.01
CA ASP A 129 16.55 2.09 -0.62
C ASP A 129 17.93 1.43 -0.43
N ALA A 130 18.42 0.67 -1.42
CA ALA A 130 19.75 0.07 -1.37
C ALA A 130 20.89 1.10 -1.45
N LEU A 131 20.72 2.18 -2.23
CA LEU A 131 21.69 3.28 -2.28
C LEU A 131 21.67 4.11 -0.99
N GLU A 132 20.48 4.41 -0.47
CA GLU A 132 20.33 5.13 0.80
C GLU A 132 20.90 4.33 1.98
N ALA A 133 20.79 2.99 1.97
CA ALA A 133 21.44 2.14 2.96
C ALA A 133 22.98 2.23 2.89
N GLN A 134 23.55 2.24 1.68
CA GLN A 134 25.00 2.43 1.51
C GLN A 134 25.47 3.80 1.99
N ILE A 135 24.67 4.86 1.76
CA ILE A 135 24.95 6.19 2.30
C ILE A 135 24.91 6.17 3.82
N ALA A 136 23.90 5.53 4.42
CA ALA A 136 23.79 5.42 5.87
C ALA A 136 25.03 4.73 6.47
N GLU A 137 25.49 3.62 5.87
CA GLU A 137 26.72 2.92 6.30
C GLU A 137 28.00 3.76 6.12
N ALA A 138 28.10 4.53 5.03
CA ALA A 138 29.28 5.36 4.74
C ALA A 138 29.35 6.65 5.58
N CYS A 139 28.19 7.15 6.01
CA CYS A 139 28.05 8.38 6.77
C CYS A 139 27.78 8.15 8.27
N GLU A 140 27.96 6.91 8.76
CA GLU A 140 28.02 6.67 10.20
C GLU A 140 29.20 7.46 10.82
N GLU A 141 28.91 8.18 11.90
CA GLU A 141 29.85 9.08 12.59
C GLU A 141 30.81 8.31 13.53
#